data_AF-A0A6S6PHE7-F1
#
_entry.id   AF-A0A6S6PHE7-F1
#
_cell.length_a   1.000
_cell.length_b   1.000
_cell.length_c   1.000
_cell.angle_alpha   90.00
_cell.angle_beta   90.00
_cell.angle_gamma   90.00
#
_symmetry.space_group_name_H-M   'P 1'
#
loop_
_entity.id
_entity.type
_entity.pdbx_description
1 polymer ?
#
loop_
_entity_poly.entity_id
_entity_poly.type
_entity_poly.pdbx_seq_one_letter_code
_entity_poly.pdbx_strand_id
1 'polypeptide(L)' 'MQSNTEQETSDLLAEARRIRLTIPEVCLPGVTANSRLLQTYIDLVLELELPDNCPPAYEYEP' A
#
# COMPACT_ATOMS: atom_id res chain seq x y z
N MET A 1 21.45 -0.74 7.31
CA MET A 1 20.38 -0.25 6.41
C MET A 1 19.81 -1.33 5.47
N GLN A 2 20.53 -2.42 5.17
CA GLN A 2 20.03 -3.49 4.28
C GLN A 2 18.86 -4.30 4.86
N SER A 3 18.80 -4.49 6.18
CA SER A 3 17.76 -5.31 6.84
C SER A 3 16.32 -4.82 6.65
N ASN A 4 16.10 -3.50 6.46
CA ASN A 4 14.75 -2.95 6.34
C ASN A 4 14.15 -3.23 4.96
N THR A 5 14.97 -3.16 3.90
CA THR A 5 14.49 -3.34 2.53
C THR A 5 14.18 -4.81 2.23
N GLU A 6 14.92 -5.74 2.84
CA GLU A 6 14.66 -7.18 2.74
C GLU A 6 13.33 -7.55 3.41
N GLN A 7 13.07 -7.01 4.60
CA GLN A 7 11.81 -7.22 5.32
C GLN A 7 10.62 -6.65 4.53
N GLU A 8 10.72 -5.40 4.06
CA GLU A 8 9.68 -4.77 3.25
C GLU A 8 9.37 -5.56 1.97
N THR A 9 10.40 -6.09 1.30
CA THR A 9 10.21 -6.91 0.09
C THR A 9 9.52 -8.24 0.43
N SER A 10 9.84 -8.84 1.57
CA SER A 10 9.18 -10.06 2.06
C SER A 10 7.70 -9.82 2.35
N ASP A 11 7.36 -8.72 3.03
CA ASP A 11 5.99 -8.36 3.37
C ASP A 11 5.17 -8.07 2.11
N LEU A 12 5.77 -7.40 1.14
CA LEU A 12 5.17 -7.13 -0.16
C LEU A 12 4.87 -8.42 -0.94
N LEU A 13 5.82 -9.36 -0.96
CA LEU A 13 5.61 -10.68 -1.57
C LEU A 13 4.53 -11.50 -0.83
N ALA A 14 4.45 -11.37 0.50
CA ALA A 14 3.39 -12.01 1.28
C ALA A 14 2.01 -11.43 0.93
N GLU A 15 1.90 -10.11 0.77
CA GLU A 15 0.64 -9.47 0.38
C GLU A 15 0.22 -9.85 -1.06
N ALA A 16 1.16 -9.81 -2.00
CA ALA A 16 0.89 -10.25 -3.37
C ALA A 16 0.35 -11.69 -3.43
N ARG A 17 0.93 -12.61 -2.62
CA ARG A 17 0.43 -13.99 -2.50
C ARG A 17 -0.98 -14.07 -1.93
N ARG A 18 -1.35 -13.24 -0.94
CA ARG A 18 -2.71 -13.21 -0.37
C ARG A 18 -3.78 -12.91 -1.42
N ILE A 19 -3.46 -12.05 -2.39
CA ILE A 19 -4.35 -11.70 -3.51
C ILE A 19 -4.12 -12.54 -4.78
N ARG A 20 -3.32 -13.62 -4.69
CA ARG A 20 -2.96 -14.51 -5.81
C ARG A 20 -2.27 -13.77 -6.97
N LEU A 21 -1.55 -12.70 -6.67
CA LEU A 21 -0.72 -11.97 -7.61
C LEU A 21 0.72 -12.49 -7.53
N THR A 22 1.32 -12.77 -8.69
CA THR A 22 2.75 -13.08 -8.80
C THR A 22 3.49 -11.86 -9.30
N ILE A 23 4.52 -11.44 -8.58
CA ILE A 23 5.36 -10.30 -8.96
C ILE A 23 6.64 -10.85 -9.60
N PRO A 24 6.91 -10.55 -10.88
CA PRO A 24 8.19 -10.90 -11.50
C PRO A 24 9.35 -10.25 -10.76
N GLU A 25 10.46 -10.96 -10.59
CA GLU A 25 11.62 -10.45 -9.84
C GLU A 25 12.14 -9.11 -10.39
N VAL A 26 12.12 -8.96 -11.72
CA VAL A 26 12.51 -7.71 -12.42
C VAL A 26 11.64 -6.51 -12.04
N CYS A 27 10.41 -6.74 -11.57
CA CYS A 27 9.49 -5.70 -11.15
C CYS A 27 9.63 -5.33 -9.66
N LEU A 28 10.23 -6.20 -8.83
CA LEU A 28 10.28 -6.01 -7.38
C LEU A 28 10.84 -4.64 -6.96
N PRO A 29 11.96 -4.14 -7.51
CA PRO A 29 12.49 -2.84 -7.11
C PRO A 29 11.48 -1.69 -7.32
N GLY A 30 10.78 -1.72 -8.46
CA GLY A 30 9.78 -0.70 -8.79
C GLY A 30 8.52 -0.82 -7.92
N VAL A 31 8.05 -2.04 -7.66
CA VAL A 31 6.87 -2.26 -6.80
C VAL A 31 7.18 -1.86 -5.36
N THR A 32 8.36 -2.18 -4.83
CA THR A 32 8.80 -1.74 -3.50
C THR A 32 8.90 -0.22 -3.42
N ALA A 33 9.50 0.45 -4.41
CA ALA A 33 9.59 1.91 -4.45
C ALA A 33 8.20 2.58 -4.49
N ASN A 34 7.29 2.07 -5.33
CA ASN A 34 5.93 2.59 -5.42
C ASN A 34 5.14 2.37 -4.12
N SER A 35 5.32 1.21 -3.47
CA SER A 35 4.65 0.92 -2.20
C SER A 35 5.09 1.88 -1.10
N ARG A 36 6.38 2.22 -1.03
CA ARG A 36 6.89 3.25 -0.10
C ARG A 36 6.27 4.62 -0.37
N LEU A 37 6.19 5.01 -1.64
CA LEU A 37 5.57 6.29 -2.03
C LEU A 37 4.08 6.33 -1.63
N LEU A 38 3.34 5.26 -1.91
CA LEU A 38 1.94 5.16 -1.53
C LEU A 38 1.73 5.18 -0.02
N GLN A 39 2.63 4.58 0.75
CA GLN A 39 2.60 4.67 2.21
C GLN A 39 2.71 6.13 2.68
N THR A 40 3.61 6.93 2.08
CA THR A 40 3.71 8.36 2.41
C THR A 40 2.42 9.13 2.13
N TYR A 41 1.69 8.80 1.06
CA TYR A 41 0.39 9.42 0.80
C TYR A 41 -0.70 8.95 1.76
N ILE A 42 -0.69 7.67 2.16
CA ILE A 42 -1.60 7.16 3.18
C ILE A 42 -1.37 7.89 4.51
N ASP A 43 -0.12 8.03 4.93
CA ASP A 43 0.24 8.73 6.17
C ASP A 43 -0.30 10.17 6.15
N LEU A 44 -0.13 10.89 5.02
CA LEU A 44 -0.68 12.24 4.84
C LEU A 44 -2.21 12.29 4.93
N VAL A 45 -2.91 11.31 4.36
CA VAL A 45 -4.39 11.26 4.42
C VAL A 45 -4.86 10.95 5.84
N LEU A 46 -4.14 10.10 6.58
CA LEU A 46 -4.48 9.73 7.96
C LEU A 46 -4.26 10.88 8.96
N GLU A 47 -3.49 11.90 8.61
CA GLU A 47 -3.36 13.14 9.39
C GLU A 47 -4.61 14.04 9.31
N LEU A 48 -5.55 13.75 8.40
CA LEU A 48 -6.80 14.51 8.28
C LEU A 48 -7.79 14.07 9.36
N GLU A 49 -8.17 15.00 10.24
CA GLU A 49 -9.27 14.78 11.17
C GLU A 49 -10.60 14.77 10.42
N LEU A 50 -11.15 13.59 10.21
CA LEU A 50 -12.47 13.40 9.63
C LEU A 50 -13.51 13.18 10.73
N PRO A 51 -14.66 13.87 10.67
CA PRO A 51 -15.79 13.57 11.55
C PRO A 51 -16.27 12.13 11.40
N ASP A 52 -16.78 11.52 12.47
CA ASP A 52 -17.36 10.16 12.45
C ASP A 52 -18.52 10.01 11.44
N ASN A 53 -19.15 11.13 11.07
CA ASN A 53 -20.24 11.18 10.11
C ASN A 53 -19.79 11.61 8.70
N CYS A 54 -18.50 11.55 8.36
CA CYS A 54 -18.00 11.81 7.02
C CYS A 54 -18.42 10.68 6.07
N PRO A 55 -19.38 10.88 5.15
CA PRO A 55 -19.80 9.82 4.24
C PRO A 55 -18.72 9.60 3.16
N PRO A 56 -18.71 8.42 2.50
CA PRO A 56 -17.93 8.23 1.28
C PRO A 56 -18.31 9.27 0.23
N ALA A 57 -17.34 9.70 -0.58
CA ALA A 57 -17.58 10.71 -1.63
C ALA A 57 -18.60 10.27 -2.70
N TYR A 58 -18.79 8.96 -2.86
CA TYR A 58 -19.78 8.39 -3.76
C TYR A 58 -20.61 7.36 -3.01
N GLU A 59 -21.93 7.48 -3.11
CA GLU A 59 -22.89 6.51 -2.58
C GLU A 59 -23.48 5.68 -3.72
N TYR A 60 -23.71 4.39 -3.46
CA TYR A 60 -24.34 3.50 -4.43
C TYR A 60 -25.83 3.84 -4.57
N GLU A 61 -26.27 4.12 -5.79
CA GLU A 61 -27.68 4.21 -6.15
C GLU A 61 -28.15 2.87 -6.77
N PRO A 62 -29.07 2.13 -6.11
CA PRO A 62 -29.55 0.82 -6.57
C PRO A 62 -30.41 0.82 -7.84
#